data_AF-A0A9R1UYJ4-F1
#
_entry.id   AF-A0A9R1UYJ4-F1
#
_cell.length_a   1.000
_cell.length_b   1.000
_cell.length_c   1.000
_cell.angle_alpha   90.00
_cell.angle_beta   90.00
_cell.angle_gamma   90.00
#
_symmetry.space_group_name_H-M   'P 1'
#
loop_
_entity.id
_entity.type
_entity.pdbx_description
1 polymer ?
#
loop_
_entity_poly.entity_id
_entity_poly.type
_entity_poly.pdbx_seq_one_letter_code
_entity_poly.pdbx_strand_id
1 'polypeptide(L)'
;MVRKRRVFSGPKGRDQTKRLIYGIFYGMGANSLAEQLECGPDDARDKIQSFKRSFPGVASWLKDVVAICHKKGYVETLMGRKRFLAKVKFGNSEEKSKAQRQAVNSICQGSAADIIKAAMITIHVVIGEGTRFLTDCNSSMEKERVH
;
A
#
# COMPACT_ATOMS: atom_id res chain seq x y z
N MET A 1 -27.24 -24.99 -12.10
CA MET A 1 -27.49 -23.54 -12.04
C MET A 1 -26.37 -22.86 -11.22
N VAL A 2 -25.19 -22.63 -11.80
CA VAL A 2 -23.99 -22.15 -11.07
C VAL A 2 -23.56 -20.78 -11.59
N ARG A 3 -23.77 -19.78 -10.72
CA ARG A 3 -23.14 -18.45 -10.58
C ARG A 3 -22.53 -17.82 -11.84
N LYS A 4 -23.26 -16.83 -12.36
CA LYS A 4 -22.84 -15.84 -13.36
C LYS A 4 -21.62 -15.05 -12.83
N ARG A 5 -20.40 -15.54 -13.07
CA ARG A 5 -19.17 -14.74 -12.89
C ARG A 5 -19.13 -13.69 -14.00
N ARG A 6 -19.71 -12.52 -13.76
CA ARG A 6 -19.43 -11.32 -14.55
C ARG A 6 -19.28 -10.15 -13.61
N VAL A 7 -18.22 -10.20 -12.80
CA VAL A 7 -17.81 -9.07 -11.97
C VAL A 7 -17.02 -8.15 -12.91
N PHE A 8 -17.71 -7.16 -13.46
CA PHE A 8 -17.13 -5.96 -14.07
C PHE A 8 -16.15 -6.18 -15.24
N SER A 9 -16.62 -6.76 -16.34
CA SER A 9 -15.86 -6.83 -17.61
C SER A 9 -15.97 -5.52 -18.41
N GLY A 10 -14.98 -4.62 -18.29
CA GLY A 10 -14.83 -3.38 -19.07
C GLY A 10 -14.10 -2.25 -18.31
N PRO A 11 -13.63 -1.17 -18.98
CA PRO A 11 -12.89 -0.07 -18.34
C PRO A 11 -13.65 0.58 -17.17
N LYS A 12 -14.95 0.82 -17.35
CA LYS A 12 -15.85 1.36 -16.32
C LYS A 12 -15.97 0.43 -15.10
N GLY A 13 -15.98 -0.88 -15.33
CA GLY A 13 -16.06 -1.87 -14.25
C GLY A 13 -14.78 -1.96 -13.41
N ARG A 14 -13.62 -1.79 -14.06
CA ARG A 14 -12.33 -1.70 -13.36
C ARG A 14 -12.27 -0.48 -12.45
N ASP A 15 -12.75 0.67 -12.92
CA ASP A 15 -12.70 1.91 -12.14
C ASP A 15 -13.66 1.88 -10.95
N GLN A 16 -14.87 1.33 -11.12
CA GLN A 16 -15.76 1.06 -9.99
C GLN A 16 -15.14 0.09 -8.97
N THR A 17 -14.48 -0.96 -9.44
CA THR A 17 -13.79 -1.91 -8.56
C THR A 17 -12.66 -1.24 -7.78
N LYS A 18 -11.87 -0.37 -8.44
CA LYS A 18 -10.83 0.43 -7.75
C LYS A 18 -11.46 1.31 -6.67
N ARG A 19 -12.51 2.06 -6.99
CA ARG A 19 -13.23 2.92 -6.01
C ARG A 19 -13.73 2.10 -4.83
N LEU A 20 -14.34 0.94 -5.09
CA LEU A 20 -14.79 0.00 -4.05
C LEU A 20 -13.64 -0.43 -3.14
N ILE A 21 -12.53 -0.92 -3.71
CA ILE A 21 -11.38 -1.41 -2.96
C ILE A 21 -10.79 -0.28 -2.10
N TYR A 22 -10.57 0.90 -2.68
CA TYR A 22 -10.04 2.05 -1.96
C TYR A 22 -10.99 2.53 -0.85
N GLY A 23 -12.30 2.63 -1.14
CA GLY A 23 -13.29 2.99 -0.15
C GLY A 23 -13.26 2.05 1.06
N ILE A 24 -13.18 0.74 0.83
CA ILE A 24 -13.12 -0.24 1.92
C ILE A 24 -11.80 -0.17 2.68
N PHE A 25 -10.65 -0.09 1.98
CA PHE A 25 -9.34 0.03 2.61
C PHE A 25 -9.23 1.24 3.53
N TYR A 26 -9.93 2.32 3.17
CA TYR A 26 -9.91 3.59 3.89
C TYR A 26 -11.05 3.76 4.89
N GLY A 27 -11.78 2.67 5.20
CA GLY A 27 -12.80 2.67 6.23
C GLY A 27 -14.03 3.51 5.89
N MET A 28 -14.31 3.71 4.61
CA MET A 28 -15.50 4.41 4.15
C MET A 28 -16.77 3.68 4.61
N GLY A 29 -17.72 4.42 5.17
CA GLY A 29 -19.03 3.88 5.54
C GLY A 29 -19.87 3.51 4.31
N ALA A 30 -20.91 2.72 4.52
CA ALA A 30 -21.81 2.28 3.44
C ALA A 30 -22.43 3.46 2.66
N ASN A 31 -22.80 4.54 3.35
CA ASN A 31 -23.43 5.72 2.73
C ASN A 31 -22.45 6.45 1.79
N SER A 32 -21.25 6.78 2.28
CA SER A 32 -20.24 7.45 1.45
C SER A 32 -19.75 6.56 0.30
N LEU A 33 -19.73 5.24 0.51
CA LEU A 33 -19.38 4.29 -0.56
C LEU A 33 -20.49 4.18 -1.61
N ALA A 34 -21.76 4.25 -1.17
CA ALA A 34 -22.93 4.26 -2.05
C ALA A 34 -22.90 5.47 -3.00
N GLU A 35 -22.55 6.65 -2.49
CA GLU A 35 -22.35 7.87 -3.28
C GLU A 35 -21.23 7.69 -4.33
N GLN A 36 -20.07 7.16 -3.94
CA GLN A 36 -18.94 6.99 -4.87
C GLN A 36 -19.15 5.94 -5.97
N LEU A 37 -20.00 4.94 -5.67
CA LEU A 37 -20.33 3.84 -6.57
C LEU A 37 -21.65 4.07 -7.31
N GLU A 38 -22.34 5.18 -7.05
CA GLU A 38 -23.64 5.51 -7.62
C GLU A 38 -24.65 4.34 -7.45
N CYS A 39 -24.71 3.78 -6.24
CA CYS A 39 -25.55 2.63 -5.90
C CYS A 39 -26.35 2.85 -4.61
N GLY A 40 -27.28 1.95 -4.30
CA GLY A 40 -28.07 2.03 -3.08
C GLY A 40 -27.24 1.74 -1.80
N PRO A 41 -27.62 2.28 -0.62
CA PRO A 41 -26.90 2.03 0.63
C PRO A 41 -26.81 0.55 1.01
N ASP A 42 -27.85 -0.23 0.71
CA ASP A 42 -27.89 -1.67 0.99
C ASP A 42 -26.92 -2.45 0.10
N ASP A 43 -26.88 -2.12 -1.20
CA ASP A 43 -25.95 -2.72 -2.16
C ASP A 43 -24.48 -2.38 -1.82
N ALA A 44 -24.22 -1.15 -1.37
CA ALA A 44 -22.90 -0.77 -0.84
C ALA A 44 -22.52 -1.59 0.42
N ARG A 45 -23.47 -1.80 1.34
CA ARG A 45 -23.24 -2.62 2.54
C ARG A 45 -22.93 -4.07 2.18
N ASP A 46 -23.68 -4.64 1.25
CA ASP A 46 -23.46 -6.01 0.75
C ASP A 46 -22.10 -6.14 0.08
N LYS A 47 -21.68 -5.16 -0.73
CA LYS A 47 -20.33 -5.13 -1.34
C LYS A 47 -19.22 -5.07 -0.28
N ILE A 48 -19.37 -4.24 0.75
CA ILE A 48 -18.42 -4.19 1.87
C ILE A 48 -18.33 -5.54 2.56
N GLN A 49 -19.47 -6.16 2.86
CA GLN A 49 -19.51 -7.44 3.56
C GLN A 49 -18.93 -8.58 2.70
N SER A 50 -19.28 -8.61 1.41
CA SER A 50 -18.74 -9.54 0.43
C SER A 50 -17.22 -9.43 0.30
N PHE A 51 -16.68 -8.20 0.23
CA PHE A 51 -15.24 -7.97 0.20
C PHE A 51 -14.57 -8.48 1.49
N LYS A 52 -15.11 -8.15 2.67
CA LYS A 52 -14.56 -8.62 3.96
C LYS A 52 -14.58 -10.15 4.08
N ARG A 53 -15.63 -10.80 3.55
CA ARG A 53 -15.72 -12.28 3.50
C ARG A 53 -14.71 -12.88 2.53
N SER A 54 -14.46 -12.21 1.40
CA SER A 54 -13.50 -12.66 0.39
C SER A 54 -12.04 -12.45 0.82
N PHE A 55 -11.78 -11.40 1.60
CA PHE A 55 -10.45 -11.00 2.05
C PHE A 55 -10.39 -10.81 3.58
N PRO A 56 -10.60 -11.88 4.38
CA PRO A 56 -10.64 -11.79 5.83
C PRO A 56 -9.31 -11.32 6.43
N GLY A 57 -8.17 -11.73 5.85
CA GLY A 57 -6.85 -11.30 6.29
C GLY A 57 -6.63 -9.79 6.16
N VAL A 58 -7.08 -9.19 5.06
CA VAL A 58 -7.02 -7.73 4.86
C VAL A 58 -7.90 -7.02 5.88
N ALA A 59 -9.11 -7.53 6.13
CA ALA A 59 -10.04 -6.94 7.09
C ALA A 59 -9.49 -7.02 8.54
N SER A 60 -8.82 -8.11 8.91
CA SER A 60 -8.15 -8.24 10.21
C SER A 60 -7.01 -7.24 10.31
N TRP A 61 -6.12 -7.25 9.32
CA TRP A 61 -4.95 -6.38 9.29
C TRP A 61 -5.31 -4.89 9.38
N LEU A 62 -6.35 -4.44 8.68
CA LEU A 62 -6.83 -3.05 8.79
C LEU A 62 -7.25 -2.69 10.22
N LYS A 63 -7.93 -3.59 10.94
CA LYS A 63 -8.29 -3.39 12.35
C LYS A 63 -7.05 -3.33 13.22
N ASP A 64 -6.09 -4.23 13.00
CA ASP A 64 -4.86 -4.31 13.77
C ASP A 64 -4.01 -3.06 13.60
N VAL A 65 -3.89 -2.54 12.38
CA VAL A 65 -3.19 -1.27 12.08
C VAL A 65 -3.81 -0.11 12.87
N VAL A 66 -5.13 0.00 12.87
CA VAL A 66 -5.84 1.06 13.62
C VAL A 66 -5.64 0.89 15.13
N ALA A 67 -5.72 -0.34 15.64
CA ALA A 67 -5.52 -0.64 17.06
C ALA A 67 -4.08 -0.32 17.50
N ILE A 68 -3.08 -0.72 16.72
CA ILE A 68 -1.67 -0.43 16.96
C ILE A 68 -1.42 1.08 16.92
N CYS A 69 -1.96 1.77 15.91
CA CYS A 69 -1.81 3.21 15.78
C CYS A 69 -2.46 3.95 16.96
N HIS A 70 -3.62 3.49 17.44
CA HIS A 70 -4.27 4.06 18.61
C HIS A 70 -3.50 3.76 19.90
N LYS A 71 -2.92 2.58 20.05
CA LYS A 71 -2.11 2.22 21.24
C LYS A 71 -0.79 2.99 21.27
N LYS A 72 0.02 2.85 20.21
CA LYS A 72 1.39 3.38 20.11
C LYS A 72 1.45 4.87 19.76
N GLY A 73 0.45 5.41 19.06
CA GLY A 73 0.47 6.78 18.52
C GLY A 73 1.26 6.95 17.22
N TYR A 74 1.76 5.85 16.65
CA TYR A 74 2.48 5.82 15.37
C TYR A 74 2.28 4.48 14.66
N VAL A 75 2.62 4.46 13.37
CA VAL A 75 2.75 3.24 12.54
C VAL A 75 4.16 3.10 11.98
N GLU A 76 4.50 1.89 11.54
CA GLU A 76 5.83 1.53 11.03
C GLU A 76 5.71 0.89 9.65
N THR A 77 6.63 1.23 8.76
CA THR A 77 6.78 0.53 7.47
C THR A 77 7.49 -0.82 7.66
N LEU A 78 7.57 -1.64 6.60
CA LEU A 78 8.27 -2.94 6.66
C LEU A 78 9.74 -2.82 7.10
N MET A 79 10.44 -1.74 6.74
CA MET A 79 11.82 -1.50 7.18
C MET A 79 11.91 -0.61 8.43
N GLY A 80 10.83 -0.46 9.20
CA GLY A 80 10.84 0.18 10.52
C GLY A 80 10.74 1.71 10.53
N ARG A 81 10.46 2.36 9.39
CA ARG A 81 10.29 3.81 9.33
C ARG A 81 8.99 4.22 10.04
N LYS A 82 9.09 5.12 11.02
CA LYS A 82 7.95 5.52 11.89
C LYS A 82 7.20 6.72 11.33
N ARG A 83 5.87 6.68 11.36
CA ARG A 83 4.98 7.82 11.12
C ARG A 83 4.11 8.06 12.35
N PHE A 84 4.34 9.18 13.03
CA PHE A 84 3.53 9.62 14.17
C PHE A 84 2.21 10.24 13.73
N LEU A 85 1.12 9.85 14.38
CA LEU A 85 -0.25 10.26 14.07
C LEU A 85 -1.01 10.62 15.37
N ALA A 86 -0.67 11.76 15.96
CA ALA A 86 -1.21 12.21 17.24
C ALA A 86 -2.75 12.33 17.27
N LYS A 87 -3.34 12.66 16.12
CA LYS A 87 -4.80 12.85 15.95
C LYS A 87 -5.61 11.55 16.09
N VAL A 88 -4.99 10.37 16.07
CA VAL A 88 -5.71 9.11 16.31
C VAL A 88 -6.23 9.02 17.74
N LYS A 89 -5.51 9.58 18.73
CA LYS A 89 -5.93 9.57 20.14
C LYS A 89 -6.84 10.75 20.47
N PHE A 90 -6.41 11.95 20.11
CA PHE A 90 -7.00 13.20 20.62
C PHE A 90 -7.85 13.97 19.61
N GLY A 91 -7.99 13.46 18.38
CA GLY A 91 -8.77 14.15 17.34
C GLY A 91 -10.27 13.94 17.47
N ASN A 92 -11.03 14.80 16.80
CA ASN A 92 -12.46 14.59 16.59
C ASN A 92 -12.73 13.39 15.63
N SER A 93 -13.99 13.01 15.41
CA SER A 93 -14.34 11.82 14.60
C SER A 93 -13.75 11.87 13.18
N GLU A 94 -13.78 13.04 12.54
CA GLU A 94 -13.24 13.23 11.20
C GLU A 94 -11.70 13.16 11.19
N GLU A 95 -11.04 13.83 12.13
CA GLU A 95 -9.59 13.77 12.29
C GLU A 95 -9.10 12.35 12.58
N LYS A 96 -9.85 11.58 13.38
CA LYS A 96 -9.56 10.17 13.65
C LYS A 96 -9.67 9.33 12.38
N SER A 97 -10.75 9.48 11.62
CA SER A 97 -10.92 8.79 10.33
C SER A 97 -9.82 9.17 9.34
N LYS A 98 -9.45 10.45 9.25
CA LYS A 98 -8.32 10.91 8.43
C LYS A 98 -7.00 10.29 8.87
N ALA A 99 -6.74 10.26 10.17
CA ALA A 99 -5.50 9.71 10.71
C ALA A 99 -5.42 8.19 10.54
N GLN A 100 -6.53 7.46 10.63
CA GLN A 100 -6.60 6.02 10.31
C GLN A 100 -6.28 5.76 8.83
N ARG A 101 -6.84 6.56 7.92
CA ARG A 101 -6.50 6.49 6.49
C ARG A 101 -5.02 6.75 6.23
N GLN A 102 -4.46 7.76 6.90
CA GLN A 102 -3.03 8.07 6.82
C GLN A 102 -2.16 6.93 7.38
N ALA A 103 -2.59 6.25 8.45
CA ALA A 103 -1.88 5.11 9.02
C ALA A 103 -1.72 3.99 7.99
N VAL A 104 -2.83 3.54 7.40
CA VAL A 104 -2.83 2.48 6.37
C VAL A 104 -1.99 2.89 5.16
N ASN A 105 -2.17 4.12 4.66
CA ASN A 105 -1.40 4.64 3.53
C ASN A 105 0.10 4.67 3.82
N SER A 106 0.49 5.12 5.01
CA SER A 106 1.90 5.23 5.40
C SER A 106 2.57 3.87 5.42
N ILE A 107 1.88 2.83 5.91
CA ILE A 107 2.42 1.47 5.90
C ILE A 107 2.55 0.98 4.46
N CYS A 108 1.48 1.02 3.65
CA CYS A 108 1.51 0.49 2.29
C CYS A 108 2.52 1.22 1.38
N GLN A 109 2.40 2.54 1.28
CA GLN A 109 3.25 3.35 0.39
C GLN A 109 4.67 3.46 0.93
N GLY A 110 4.82 3.62 2.25
CA GLY A 110 6.13 3.72 2.88
C GLY A 110 6.92 2.43 2.72
N SER A 111 6.27 1.28 2.87
CA SER A 111 6.89 -0.04 2.65
C SER A 111 7.22 -0.30 1.18
N ALA A 112 6.39 0.13 0.24
CA ALA A 112 6.74 0.07 -1.18
C ALA A 112 7.98 0.93 -1.48
N ALA A 113 8.05 2.14 -0.92
CA ALA A 113 9.19 3.03 -1.09
C ALA A 113 10.47 2.47 -0.44
N ASP A 114 10.33 1.77 0.69
CA ASP A 114 11.42 1.04 1.35
C ASP A 114 12.00 -0.04 0.42
N ILE A 115 11.13 -0.89 -0.14
CA ILE A 115 11.53 -1.95 -1.08
C ILE A 115 12.26 -1.37 -2.29
N ILE A 116 11.70 -0.32 -2.90
CA ILE A 116 12.29 0.33 -4.07
C ILE A 116 13.67 0.88 -3.72
N LYS A 117 13.82 1.58 -2.59
CA LYS A 117 15.11 2.14 -2.18
C LYS A 117 16.15 1.07 -1.89
N ALA A 118 15.75 -0.04 -1.26
CA ALA A 118 16.65 -1.17 -1.04
C ALA A 118 17.12 -1.75 -2.38
N ALA A 119 16.20 -1.99 -3.33
CA ALA A 119 16.53 -2.47 -4.66
C ALA A 119 17.46 -1.51 -5.42
N MET A 120 17.24 -0.19 -5.31
CA MET A 120 18.09 0.81 -5.93
C MET A 120 19.53 0.75 -5.42
N ILE A 121 19.72 0.62 -4.10
CA ILE A 121 21.07 0.50 -3.50
C ILE A 121 21.74 -0.79 -4.00
N THR A 122 21.03 -1.92 -3.99
CA THR A 122 21.56 -3.20 -4.49
C THR A 122 22.02 -3.09 -5.95
N ILE A 123 21.19 -2.52 -6.83
CA ILE A 123 21.53 -2.32 -8.24
C ILE A 123 22.75 -1.40 -8.37
N HIS A 124 22.80 -0.31 -7.60
CA HIS A 124 23.92 0.62 -7.64
C HIS A 124 25.25 -0.04 -7.23
N VAL A 125 25.25 -0.87 -6.19
CA VAL A 125 26.43 -1.63 -5.76
C VAL A 125 26.89 -2.59 -6.85
N VAL A 126 25.98 -3.40 -7.40
CA VAL A 126 26.30 -4.37 -8.46
C VAL A 126 26.90 -3.70 -9.69
N ILE A 127 26.34 -2.57 -10.12
CA ILE A 127 26.85 -1.82 -11.28
C ILE A 127 28.19 -1.16 -10.93
N GLY A 128 28.33 -0.56 -9.75
CA GLY A 128 29.57 0.05 -9.28
C GLY A 128 30.73 -0.95 -9.22
N GLU A 129 30.49 -2.15 -8.69
CA GLU A 129 31.48 -3.23 -8.62
C GLU A 129 31.85 -3.77 -10.01
N GLY A 130 30.87 -3.95 -10.90
CA GLY A 130 31.13 -4.37 -12.29
C GLY A 130 31.90 -3.32 -13.10
N THR A 131 31.66 -2.04 -12.85
CA THR A 131 32.40 -0.93 -13.49
C THR A 131 33.83 -0.88 -12.98
N ARG A 132 34.04 -1.11 -11.68
CA ARG A 132 35.37 -1.15 -11.06
C ARG A 132 36.22 -2.31 -11.58
N PHE A 133 35.61 -3.48 -11.76
CA PHE A 133 36.27 -4.63 -12.36
C PHE A 133 36.76 -4.35 -13.79
N LEU A 134 35.95 -3.67 -14.61
CA LEU A 134 36.34 -3.28 -15.97
C LEU A 134 37.46 -2.23 -16.00
N THR A 135 37.45 -1.27 -15.09
CA THR A 135 38.55 -0.29 -14.98
C THR A 135 39.85 -0.92 -14.48
N ASP A 136 39.76 -1.88 -13.58
CA ASP A 136 40.93 -2.60 -13.04
C ASP A 136 41.53 -3.55 -14.10
N CYS A 137 40.70 -4.19 -14.93
CA CYS A 137 41.18 -4.96 -16.09
C CYS A 137 41.85 -4.06 -17.15
N ASN A 138 41.23 -2.93 -17.52
CA ASN A 138 41.81 -2.03 -18.54
C ASN A 138 43.14 -1.41 -18.09
N SER A 139 43.25 -1.01 -16.82
CA SER A 139 44.51 -0.47 -16.27
C SER A 139 45.62 -1.51 -16.13
N SER A 140 45.28 -2.79 -15.94
CA SER A 140 46.25 -3.90 -15.96
C SER A 140 46.74 -4.20 -17.38
N MET A 141 45.86 -4.15 -18.38
CA MET A 141 46.24 -4.35 -19.80
C MET A 141 47.07 -3.21 -20.39
N GLU A 142 46.88 -1.96 -19.94
CA GLU A 142 47.76 -0.85 -20.35
C GLU A 142 49.18 -0.99 -19.79
N LYS A 143 49.35 -1.55 -18.59
CA LYS A 143 50.68 -1.78 -18.01
C LYS A 143 51.48 -2.89 -18.71
N GLU A 144 50.81 -3.92 -19.22
CA GLU A 144 51.45 -5.00 -20.00
C GLU A 144 51.82 -4.59 -21.43
N ARG A 145 51.26 -3.49 -21.98
CA ARG A 145 51.57 -3.00 -23.34
C ARG A 145 52.77 -2.07 -23.44
N VAL A 146 53.36 -1.67 -22.31
CA VAL A 146 54.46 -0.69 -22.22
C VAL A 146 55.78 -1.37 -21.80
N HIS A 147 55.87 -2.70 -21.96
CA HIS A 147 57.10 -3.48 -21.91
C HIS A 147 57.21 -4.34 -23.17
#